data_AF-A0A8H6MD12-F1
#
_entry.id   AF-A0A8H6MD12-F1
#
_cell.length_a   1.000
_cell.length_b   1.000
_cell.length_c   1.000
_cell.angle_alpha   90.00
_cell.angle_beta   90.00
_cell.angle_gamma   90.00
#
_symmetry.space_group_name_H-M   'P 1'
#
loop_
_entity.id
_entity.type
_entity.pdbx_description
1 polymer ?
#
loop_
_entity_poly.entity_id
_entity_poly.type
_entity_poly.pdbx_seq_one_letter_code
_entity_poly.pdbx_strand_id
1 'polypeptide(L)' 'MALQTTLRYALNLISCAQVVAKKRKVEEVDVEDIRRAYTYFMDEKRSVQWLKEQQGVLMFDEMDGEGMGTDMAA' A
#
# COMPACT_ATOMS: atom_id res chain seq x y z
N MET A 1 -17.29 0.57 -4.84
CA MET A 1 -16.34 1.64 -4.47
C MET A 1 -16.92 2.59 -3.41
N ALA A 2 -18.01 3.33 -3.67
CA ALA A 2 -18.54 4.35 -2.74
C ALA A 2 -18.97 3.85 -1.34
N LEU A 3 -19.30 2.56 -1.18
CA LEU A 3 -19.68 1.95 0.11
C LEU A 3 -18.62 1.00 0.70
N GLN A 4 -17.54 0.71 -0.05
CA GLN A 4 -16.54 -0.26 0.39
C GLN A 4 -15.39 0.38 1.16
N THR A 5 -15.09 1.66 0.87
CA THR A 5 -13.99 2.43 1.45
C THR A 5 -14.49 3.74 2.04
N THR A 6 -13.61 4.48 2.74
CA THR A 6 -13.95 5.79 3.31
C THR A 6 -14.10 6.86 2.22
N LEU A 7 -14.96 7.86 2.47
CA LEU A 7 -15.13 9.02 1.58
C LEU A 7 -13.80 9.77 1.36
N ARG A 8 -12.98 9.87 2.41
CA ARG A 8 -11.65 10.49 2.34
C ARG A 8 -10.75 9.79 1.32
N TYR A 9 -10.72 8.47 1.33
CA TYR A 9 -9.92 7.70 0.38
C TYR A 9 -10.42 7.89 -1.06
N ALA A 10 -11.75 7.95 -1.27
CA ALA A 10 -12.32 8.23 -2.57
C ALA A 10 -11.95 9.64 -3.10
N LEU A 11 -11.99 10.66 -2.24
CA LEU A 11 -11.59 12.03 -2.62
C LEU A 11 -10.11 12.12 -3.00
N ASN A 12 -9.24 11.47 -2.25
CA ASN A 12 -7.80 11.43 -2.57
C ASN A 12 -7.53 10.72 -3.91
N LEU A 13 -8.27 9.64 -4.20
CA LEU A 13 -8.16 8.93 -5.47
C LEU A 13 -8.52 9.79 -6.69
N ILE A 14 -9.47 10.73 -6.57
CA ILE A 14 -9.85 11.62 -7.68
C ILE A 14 -8.65 12.47 -8.11
N SER A 15 -7.97 13.10 -7.15
CA SER A 15 -6.77 13.91 -7.44
C SER A 15 -5.63 13.07 -8.02
N CYS A 16 -5.41 11.86 -7.49
CA CYS A 16 -4.39 10.95 -8.01
C CYS A 16 -4.71 10.46 -9.43
N ALA A 17 -5.97 10.12 -9.71
CA ALA A 17 -6.41 9.69 -11.04
C ALA A 17 -6.21 10.80 -12.09
N GLN A 18 -6.46 12.06 -11.73
CA GLN A 18 -6.18 13.20 -12.61
C GLN A 18 -4.69 13.33 -12.96
N VAL A 19 -3.79 13.06 -12.01
CA VAL A 19 -2.34 13.07 -12.27
C VAL A 19 -1.95 11.91 -13.21
N VAL A 20 -2.56 10.73 -13.04
CA VAL A 20 -2.32 9.57 -13.91
C VAL A 20 -2.83 9.82 -15.34
N ALA A 21 -4.02 10.41 -15.50
CA ALA A 21 -4.58 10.81 -16.79
C ALA A 21 -3.68 11.84 -17.50
N LYS A 22 -3.25 12.88 -16.77
CA LYS A 22 -2.28 13.87 -17.28
C LYS A 22 -0.96 13.24 -17.72
N LYS A 23 -0.46 12.24 -16.99
CA LYS A 23 0.76 11.49 -17.36
C LYS A 23 0.59 10.73 -18.69
N ARG A 24 -0.62 10.26 -19.00
CA ARG A 24 -0.97 9.64 -20.29
C ARG A 24 -1.27 10.66 -21.39
N LYS A 25 -1.24 11.96 -21.08
CA LYS A 25 -1.59 13.08 -21.98
C LYS A 25 -3.06 13.04 -22.43
N VAL A 26 -3.96 12.60 -21.55
CA VAL A 26 -5.41 12.58 -21.79
C VAL A 26 -6.05 13.63 -20.88
N GLU A 27 -7.05 14.36 -21.39
CA GLU A 27 -7.76 15.41 -20.65
C GLU A 27 -8.84 14.85 -19.72
N GLU A 28 -9.52 13.78 -20.15
CA GLU A 28 -10.55 13.11 -19.37
C GLU A 28 -9.98 11.94 -18.55
N VAL A 29 -10.50 11.78 -17.34
CA VAL A 29 -10.14 10.68 -16.44
C VAL A 29 -10.97 9.45 -16.79
N ASP A 30 -10.30 8.34 -17.05
CA ASP A 30 -10.95 7.06 -17.33
C ASP A 30 -10.87 6.11 -16.13
N VAL A 31 -11.67 5.04 -16.15
CA VAL A 31 -11.71 3.98 -15.14
C VAL A 31 -10.33 3.34 -14.96
N GLU A 32 -9.53 3.26 -16.03
CA GLU A 32 -8.15 2.75 -15.95
C GLU A 32 -7.27 3.59 -15.02
N ASP A 33 -7.41 4.91 -15.02
CA ASP A 33 -6.60 5.81 -14.20
C ASP A 33 -6.96 5.66 -12.72
N ILE A 34 -8.25 5.45 -12.43
CA ILE A 34 -8.74 5.16 -11.07
C ILE A 34 -8.23 3.79 -10.61
N ARG A 35 -8.26 2.76 -11.46
CA ARG A 35 -7.71 1.42 -11.13
C ARG A 35 -6.21 1.49 -10.83
N ARG A 36 -5.44 2.23 -11.62
CA ARG A 36 -4.01 2.44 -11.37
C ARG A 36 -3.77 3.16 -10.04
N ALA A 37 -4.50 4.25 -9.78
CA ALA A 37 -4.40 4.96 -8.51
C ALA A 37 -4.77 4.08 -7.31
N TYR A 38 -5.77 3.19 -7.46
CA TYR A 38 -6.16 2.21 -6.44
C TYR A 38 -5.08 1.16 -6.15
N THR A 39 -4.29 0.78 -7.15
CA THR A 39 -3.14 -0.13 -6.97
C THR A 39 -1.98 0.56 -6.26
N TYR A 40 -1.72 1.84 -6.57
CA TYR A 40 -0.62 2.58 -5.95
C TYR A 40 -0.88 2.95 -4.49
N PHE A 41 -2.12 3.32 -4.16
CA PHE A 41 -2.46 3.80 -2.82
C PHE A 41 -3.43 2.83 -2.15
N MET A 42 -3.00 2.21 -1.06
CA MET A 42 -3.85 1.35 -0.24
C MET A 42 -4.80 2.18 0.63
N ASP A 43 -5.98 1.62 0.93
CA ASP A 43 -6.87 2.15 1.96
C ASP A 43 -6.59 1.47 3.29
N GLU A 44 -7.13 2.02 4.38
CA GLU A 44 -6.91 1.56 5.75
C GLU A 44 -7.13 0.05 5.95
N LYS A 45 -8.20 -0.51 5.39
CA LYS A 45 -8.50 -1.94 5.56
C LYS A 45 -7.45 -2.82 4.86
N ARG A 46 -7.05 -2.44 3.64
CA ARG A 46 -6.01 -3.15 2.89
C ARG A 46 -4.64 -2.99 3.52
N SER A 47 -4.31 -1.83 4.07
CA SER A 47 -3.02 -1.65 4.75
C SER A 47 -2.94 -2.48 6.04
N VAL A 48 -4.03 -2.58 6.81
CA VAL A 48 -4.09 -3.47 7.99
C VAL A 48 -3.99 -4.94 7.59
N GLN A 49 -4.69 -5.35 6.53
CA GLN A 49 -4.60 -6.72 6.03
C GLN A 49 -3.19 -7.05 5.53
N TRP A 50 -2.60 -6.16 4.73
CA TRP A 50 -1.23 -6.30 4.25
C TRP A 50 -0.25 -6.45 5.42
N LEU A 51 -0.39 -5.63 6.47
CA LEU A 51 0.45 -5.76 7.66
C LEU A 51 0.28 -7.12 8.36
N LYS A 52 -0.94 -7.64 8.47
CA LYS A 52 -1.18 -8.99 9.04
C LYS A 52 -0.55 -10.10 8.22
N GLU A 53 -0.61 -9.99 6.89
CA GLU A 53 0.01 -10.94 5.96
C GLU A 53 1.56 -10.85 6.02
N GLN A 54 2.10 -9.65 6.20
CA GLN A 54 3.55 -9.42 6.31
C GLN A 54 4.11 -9.57 7.73
N GLN A 55 3.28 -9.63 8.78
CA GLN A 55 3.75 -9.84 10.17
C GLN A 55 4.58 -11.12 10.32
N GLY A 56 4.32 -12.15 9.50
CA GLY A 56 5.12 -13.36 9.45
C GLY A 56 6.42 -13.26 8.64
N VAL A 57 6.74 -12.12 8.04
CA VAL A 57 8.00 -11.87 7.29
C VAL A 57 8.81 -10.79 7.98
N LEU A 58 8.17 -9.70 8.43
CA LEU A 58 8.80 -8.62 9.18
C LEU A 58 9.32 -9.07 10.56
N MET A 59 8.59 -9.93 11.28
CA MET A 59 9.05 -10.47 12.57
C MET A 59 10.24 -11.43 12.42
N PHE A 60 10.36 -12.12 11.28
CA PHE A 60 11.52 -12.99 11.03
C PHE A 60 12.76 -12.19 10.61
N ASP A 61 12.60 -11.10 9.85
CA ASP A 61 13.70 -10.21 9.47
C ASP A 61 14.29 -9.45 10.69
N GLU A 62 13.47 -9.15 11.70
CA GLU A 62 13.95 -8.60 12.99
C GLU A 62 14.63 -9.66 13.88
N MET A 63 14.18 -10.92 13.85
CA MET A 63 14.80 -12.01 14.63
C MET A 63 16.12 -12.51 14.03
N ASP A 64 16.32 -12.37 12.72
CA ASP A 64 17.60 -12.65 12.07
C ASP A 64 18.65 -11.53 12.28
N GLY A 65 18.23 -10.39 12.86
CA GLY A 65 19.09 -9.26 13.23
C GLY A 65 19.72 -9.32 14.65
N GLU A 66 19.27 -10.22 15.52
CA GLU A 66 19.81 -10.44 16.87
C GLU A 66 20.42 -11.85 17.05
N GLY A 67 21.07 -12.36 15.99
CA GLY A 67 21.57 -13.73 15.94
C GLY A 67 23.05 -13.88 15.61
N MET A 68 23.95 -12.98 16.03
CA MET A 68 25.40 -13.27 15.92
C MET A 68 26.27 -12.55 16.94
N GLY A 69 26.50 -13.20 18.09
CA GLY A 69 27.46 -12.74 19.08
C GLY A 69 27.51 -13.63 20.32
N THR A 70 28.44 -14.57 20.31
CA THR A 70 28.93 -15.40 21.43
C THR A 70 28.21 -16.73 21.68
N ASP A 71 28.53 -17.71 20.85
CA ASP A 71 29.01 -18.97 21.42
C ASP A 71 30.37 -18.70 22.11
N MET A 72 30.67 -19.45 23.18
CA MET A 72 31.92 -19.48 23.95
C MET A 72 32.00 -18.61 25.23
N ALA A 73 31.48 -19.14 26.35
CA ALA A 73 32.27 -19.45 27.56
C ALA A 73 31.42 -19.99 28.72
N ALA A 74 31.86 -21.15 29.25
CA ALA A 74 31.53 -21.80 30.53
C ALA A 74 30.20 -22.56 30.65
#